data_AF-A0A846DQU5-F1
#
_entry.id   AF-A0A846DQU5-F1
#
_cell.length_a   1.000
_cell.length_b   1.000
_cell.length_c   1.000
_cell.angle_alpha   90.00
_cell.angle_beta   90.00
_cell.angle_gamma   90.00
#
_symmetry.space_group_name_H-M   'P 1'
#
loop_
_entity.id
_entity.type
_entity.pdbx_description
1 polymer ?
#
loop_
_entity_poly.entity_id
_entity_poly.type
_entity_poly.pdbx_seq_one_letter_code
_entity_poly.pdbx_strand_id
1 'polypeptide(L)'
;ASTTYQAPTGSVAVPIGSTPTTSTPVLEVAPTPEPTPPVPPPGVDQKWEEIKSPMVGTFYRSPAPDEDPFVEVGERISAGQTVCIIEAMKLMNEIEAEVTGQVMEILVTNGEPIEYGQALMRIKPD
;
A
#
# COMPACT_ATOMS: atom_id res chain seq x y z
N ALA A 1 -31.80 55.52 48.26
CA ALA A 1 -30.39 55.17 48.52
C ALA A 1 -29.94 54.27 47.36
N SER A 2 -29.41 54.82 46.27
CA SER A 2 -28.03 55.32 46.15
C SER A 2 -27.02 54.18 46.23
N THR A 3 -26.51 53.74 45.09
CA THR A 3 -25.07 53.61 44.83
C THR A 3 -24.87 53.44 43.32
N THR A 4 -24.42 54.55 42.73
CA THR A 4 -23.77 54.66 41.44
C THR A 4 -22.42 53.94 41.49
N TYR A 5 -22.04 53.24 40.42
CA TYR A 5 -20.63 53.10 40.07
C TYR A 5 -20.43 53.38 38.58
N GLN A 6 -19.63 54.41 38.32
CA GLN A 6 -19.23 54.90 37.01
C GLN A 6 -18.14 53.99 36.43
N ALA A 7 -18.15 53.83 35.11
CA ALA A 7 -17.01 53.33 34.34
C ALA A 7 -16.40 54.51 33.55
N PRO A 8 -15.05 54.57 33.43
CA PRO A 8 -14.35 55.73 32.91
C PRO A 8 -14.39 55.88 31.39
N THR A 9 -14.41 57.14 30.97
CA THR A 9 -14.14 57.64 29.62
C THR A 9 -12.69 57.40 29.22
N GLY A 10 -12.50 56.69 28.10
CA GLY A 10 -11.23 56.57 27.40
C GLY A 10 -11.43 56.98 25.94
N SER A 11 -10.98 58.19 25.60
CA SER A 11 -10.92 58.73 24.24
C SER A 11 -9.48 58.64 23.76
N VAL A 12 -9.17 57.98 22.63
CA VAL A 12 -8.04 58.32 21.74
C VAL A 12 -8.30 57.79 20.33
N ALA A 13 -8.33 58.73 19.39
CA ALA A 13 -7.86 58.75 18.00
C ALA A 13 -7.94 57.50 17.10
N VAL A 14 -8.65 57.71 16.00
CA VAL A 14 -8.54 57.01 14.72
C VAL A 14 -7.17 57.25 14.05
N PRO A 15 -6.53 56.21 13.51
CA PRO A 15 -5.77 56.38 12.28
C PRO A 15 -6.34 55.50 11.16
N ILE A 16 -6.69 56.19 10.07
CA ILE A 16 -6.85 55.66 8.72
C ILE A 16 -5.59 54.89 8.33
N GLY A 17 -5.69 53.56 8.26
CA GLY A 17 -4.61 52.66 7.88
C GLY A 17 -5.06 51.79 6.71
N SER A 18 -4.48 52.09 5.55
CA SER A 18 -4.63 51.47 4.23
C SER A 18 -4.80 49.95 4.28
N THR A 19 -5.79 49.43 3.55
CA THR A 19 -5.93 48.00 3.26
C THR A 19 -4.85 47.53 2.27
N PRO A 20 -3.93 46.63 2.62
CA PRO A 20 -3.28 45.82 1.62
C PRO A 20 -4.26 44.72 1.20
N THR A 21 -4.82 44.85 -0.02
CA THR A 21 -5.35 43.71 -0.77
C THR A 21 -4.23 42.70 -0.93
N THR A 22 -4.18 41.71 -0.04
CA THR A 22 -3.36 40.52 -0.23
C THR A 22 -4.18 39.56 -1.06
N SER A 23 -3.87 39.52 -2.36
CA SER A 23 -4.30 38.44 -3.24
C SER A 23 -3.71 37.15 -2.68
N THR A 24 -4.56 36.32 -2.08
CA THR A 24 -4.24 34.93 -1.78
C THR A 24 -4.00 34.26 -3.13
N PRO A 25 -2.80 33.73 -3.42
CA PRO A 25 -2.61 32.91 -4.59
C PRO A 25 -3.54 31.70 -4.44
N VAL A 26 -4.40 31.53 -5.44
CA VAL A 26 -5.13 30.29 -5.69
C VAL A 26 -4.09 29.18 -5.65
N LEU A 27 -4.19 28.33 -4.64
CA LEU A 27 -3.49 27.05 -4.61
C LEU A 27 -3.99 26.29 -5.84
N GLU A 28 -3.19 26.33 -6.89
CA GLU A 28 -3.21 25.38 -7.97
C GLU A 28 -3.18 24.00 -7.33
N VAL A 29 -4.32 23.31 -7.41
CA VAL A 29 -4.42 21.89 -7.08
C VAL A 29 -3.58 21.17 -8.11
N ALA A 30 -2.30 21.02 -7.80
CA ALA A 30 -1.42 20.10 -8.48
C ALA A 30 -2.13 18.73 -8.44
N PRO A 31 -2.23 18.02 -9.57
CA PRO A 31 -2.74 16.67 -9.55
C PRO A 31 -1.84 15.87 -8.62
N THR A 32 -2.42 15.36 -7.54
CA THR A 32 -1.84 14.30 -6.73
C THR A 32 -1.33 13.24 -7.70
N PRO A 33 -0.02 12.93 -7.73
CA PRO A 33 0.43 11.78 -8.48
C PRO A 33 -0.23 10.56 -7.85
N GLU A 34 -1.13 9.91 -8.59
CA GLU A 34 -1.47 8.52 -8.34
C GLU A 34 -0.16 7.74 -8.15
N PRO A 35 -0.06 6.85 -7.15
CA PRO A 35 1.08 5.97 -7.03
C PRO A 35 1.14 5.13 -8.31
N THR A 36 2.06 5.48 -9.20
CA THR A 36 2.37 4.67 -10.37
C THR A 36 2.93 3.36 -9.83
N PRO A 37 2.33 2.19 -10.15
CA PRO A 37 2.93 0.92 -9.75
C PRO A 37 4.36 0.86 -10.29
N PRO A 38 5.34 0.39 -9.49
CA PRO A 38 6.72 0.34 -9.92
C PRO A 38 6.82 -0.55 -11.17
N VAL A 39 7.26 0.04 -12.28
CA VAL A 39 7.65 -0.71 -13.47
C VAL A 39 8.85 -1.58 -13.07
N PRO A 40 8.75 -2.92 -13.05
CA PRO A 40 9.89 -3.75 -12.72
C PRO A 40 10.98 -3.59 -13.79
N PRO A 41 12.27 -3.59 -13.40
CA PRO A 41 13.38 -3.45 -14.34
C PRO A 41 13.39 -4.62 -15.34
N PRO A 42 13.71 -4.39 -16.63
CA PRO A 42 13.91 -5.46 -17.59
C PRO A 42 15.26 -6.11 -17.31
N GLY A 43 15.24 -7.25 -16.63
CA GLY A 43 16.43 -7.97 -16.20
C GLY A 43 16.28 -9.47 -16.35
N VAL A 44 16.91 -9.98 -17.42
CA VAL A 44 17.27 -11.38 -17.69
C VAL A 44 16.14 -12.28 -18.20
N ASP A 45 16.25 -12.67 -19.47
CA ASP A 45 15.51 -13.74 -20.15
C ASP A 45 15.80 -15.14 -19.58
N GLN A 46 15.79 -15.29 -18.26
CA GLN A 46 15.52 -16.60 -17.68
C GLN A 46 14.01 -16.77 -17.74
N LYS A 47 13.55 -17.77 -18.50
CA LYS A 47 12.13 -18.15 -18.55
C LYS A 47 11.68 -18.56 -17.14
N TRP A 48 11.28 -17.58 -16.35
CA TRP A 48 10.66 -17.77 -15.05
C TRP A 48 9.16 -17.71 -15.27
N GLU A 49 8.46 -18.67 -14.69
CA GLU A 49 7.00 -18.68 -14.62
C GLU A 49 6.59 -17.87 -13.40
N GLU A 50 5.61 -16.98 -13.57
CA GLU A 50 5.13 -16.12 -12.49
C GLU A 50 3.83 -16.70 -11.93
N ILE A 51 3.82 -16.99 -10.63
CA ILE A 51 2.57 -17.28 -9.92
C ILE A 51 1.91 -15.94 -9.61
N LYS A 52 0.72 -15.72 -10.17
CA LYS A 52 -0.03 -14.46 -10.03
C LYS A 52 -1.19 -14.62 -9.08
N SER A 53 -1.61 -13.50 -8.50
CA SER A 53 -2.78 -13.49 -7.63
C SER A 53 -4.07 -13.66 -8.44
N PRO A 54 -4.93 -14.65 -8.11
CA PRO A 54 -6.24 -14.79 -8.73
C PRO A 54 -7.30 -13.84 -8.15
N MET A 55 -6.97 -13.08 -7.10
CA MET A 55 -7.91 -12.21 -6.40
C MET A 55 -7.24 -10.98 -5.76
N VAL A 56 -8.04 -10.03 -5.30
CA VAL A 56 -7.54 -8.90 -4.49
C VAL A 56 -7.59 -9.33 -3.03
N GLY A 57 -6.53 -9.08 -2.26
CA GLY A 57 -6.47 -9.48 -0.86
C GLY A 57 -5.18 -9.08 -0.17
N THR A 58 -4.87 -9.77 0.93
CA THR A 58 -3.60 -9.62 1.66
C THR A 58 -2.80 -10.90 1.53
N PHE A 59 -1.53 -10.79 1.15
CA PHE A 59 -0.64 -11.93 0.95
C PHE A 59 -0.05 -12.43 2.27
N TYR A 60 -0.09 -13.73 2.52
CA TYR A 60 0.55 -14.38 3.64
C TYR A 60 1.39 -15.58 3.19
N ARG A 61 2.59 -15.69 3.76
CA ARG A 61 3.52 -16.78 3.44
C ARG A 61 3.31 -18.03 4.28
N SER A 62 2.58 -17.93 5.38
CA SER A 62 2.38 -18.99 6.37
C SER A 62 0.87 -19.20 6.63
N PRO A 63 0.45 -20.40 7.07
CA PRO A 63 -0.95 -20.67 7.47
C PRO A 63 -1.40 -19.84 8.68
N ALA A 64 -0.46 -19.51 9.57
CA ALA A 64 -0.66 -18.69 10.75
C ALA A 64 0.60 -17.84 11.02
N PRO A 65 0.49 -16.73 11.79
CA PRO A 65 1.64 -15.85 12.08
C PRO A 65 2.77 -16.53 12.85
N ASP A 66 2.49 -17.60 13.61
CA ASP A 66 3.46 -18.36 14.41
C ASP A 66 3.91 -19.67 13.73
N GLU A 67 3.48 -19.92 12.49
CA GLU A 67 3.83 -21.13 11.73
C GLU A 67 4.84 -20.86 10.61
N ASP A 68 5.53 -21.93 10.22
CA ASP A 68 6.50 -21.91 9.13
C ASP A 68 5.83 -21.51 7.80
N PRO A 69 6.58 -20.82 6.91
CA PRO A 69 6.07 -20.52 5.59
C PRO A 69 5.80 -21.79 4.78
N PHE A 70 4.83 -21.72 3.87
CA PHE A 70 4.53 -22.83 2.95
C PHE A 70 5.73 -23.19 2.08
N VAL A 71 6.48 -22.17 1.63
CA VAL A 71 7.66 -22.31 0.78
C VAL A 71 8.67 -21.20 1.06
N GLU A 72 9.95 -21.51 0.82
CA GLU A 72 11.05 -20.54 0.89
C GLU A 72 11.75 -20.36 -0.46
N VAL A 73 12.46 -19.24 -0.63
CA VAL A 73 13.29 -19.01 -1.81
C VAL A 73 14.39 -20.08 -1.88
N GLY A 74 14.48 -20.77 -3.01
CA GLY A 74 15.37 -21.90 -3.23
C GLY A 74 14.69 -23.26 -3.02
N GLU A 75 13.47 -23.32 -2.51
CA GLU A 75 12.74 -24.57 -2.33
C GLU A 75 12.12 -25.07 -3.65
N ARG A 76 11.96 -26.39 -3.77
CA ARG A 76 11.33 -27.04 -4.92
C ARG A 76 9.86 -27.33 -4.62
N ILE A 77 8.98 -26.89 -5.52
CA ILE A 77 7.52 -27.01 -5.40
C ILE A 77 6.98 -27.89 -6.53
N SER A 78 5.82 -28.50 -6.30
CA SER A 78 5.09 -29.29 -7.30
C SER A 78 3.80 -28.58 -7.71
N ALA A 79 3.33 -28.85 -8.93
CA ALA A 79 2.01 -28.37 -9.35
C ALA A 79 0.91 -28.90 -8.41
N GLY A 80 0.02 -28.03 -7.94
CA GLY A 80 -0.98 -28.32 -6.92
C GLY A 80 -0.49 -28.18 -5.46
N GLN A 81 0.79 -27.87 -5.22
CA GLN A 81 1.27 -27.61 -3.87
C GLN A 81 0.86 -26.20 -3.41
N THR A 82 0.32 -26.06 -2.20
CA THR A 82 0.07 -24.75 -1.59
C THR A 82 1.36 -23.97 -1.39
N VAL A 83 1.42 -22.75 -1.92
CA VAL A 83 2.60 -21.88 -1.85
C VAL A 83 2.38 -20.62 -1.00
N CYS A 84 1.14 -20.16 -0.85
CA CYS A 84 0.80 -19.01 -0.02
C CYS A 84 -0.70 -18.98 0.28
N ILE A 85 -1.11 -18.06 1.15
CA ILE A 85 -2.50 -17.75 1.42
C ILE A 85 -2.80 -16.31 1.02
N ILE A 86 -3.98 -16.09 0.46
CA ILE A 86 -4.54 -14.77 0.22
C ILE A 86 -5.76 -14.58 1.11
N GLU A 87 -5.71 -13.58 1.97
CA GLU A 87 -6.88 -13.15 2.75
C GLU A 87 -7.74 -12.23 1.90
N ALA A 88 -8.93 -12.70 1.50
CA ALA A 88 -9.93 -11.90 0.80
C ALA A 88 -11.27 -12.02 1.52
N MET A 89 -11.86 -10.89 1.91
CA MET A 89 -13.17 -10.84 2.58
C MET A 89 -13.28 -11.74 3.84
N LYS A 90 -12.22 -11.80 4.67
CA LYS A 90 -12.08 -12.68 5.86
C LYS A 90 -12.01 -14.18 5.57
N LEU A 91 -11.79 -14.57 4.30
CA LEU A 91 -11.48 -15.95 3.92
C LEU A 91 -10.01 -16.08 3.62
N MET A 92 -9.39 -17.11 4.18
CA MET A 92 -8.02 -17.51 3.88
C MET A 92 -8.06 -18.48 2.70
N ASN A 93 -7.74 -17.98 1.50
CA ASN A 93 -7.74 -18.79 0.29
C ASN A 93 -6.33 -19.27 0.02
N GLU A 94 -6.14 -20.59 0.04
CA GLU A 94 -4.89 -21.24 -0.31
C GLU A 94 -4.62 -21.10 -1.81
N ILE A 95 -3.39 -20.75 -2.16
CA ILE A 95 -2.94 -20.63 -3.54
C ILE A 95 -2.00 -21.78 -3.85
N GLU A 96 -2.36 -22.56 -4.85
CA GLU A 96 -1.60 -23.69 -5.33
C GLU A 96 -0.67 -23.28 -6.48
N ALA A 97 0.49 -23.93 -6.57
CA ALA A 97 1.40 -23.75 -7.69
C ALA A 97 0.80 -24.33 -8.98
N GLU A 98 0.83 -23.55 -10.07
CA GLU A 98 0.39 -24.03 -11.40
C GLU A 98 1.48 -24.87 -12.10
N VAL A 99 2.73 -24.76 -11.66
CA VAL A 99 3.90 -25.40 -12.27
C VAL A 99 4.77 -26.10 -11.23
N THR A 100 5.53 -27.08 -11.68
CA THR A 100 6.57 -27.75 -10.88
C THR A 100 7.92 -27.08 -11.15
N GLY A 101 8.68 -26.77 -10.11
CA GLY A 101 9.93 -26.03 -10.27
C GLY A 101 10.55 -25.57 -8.97
N GLN A 102 11.47 -24.61 -9.04
CA GLN A 102 12.16 -24.03 -7.89
C GLN A 102 11.74 -22.58 -7.68
N VAL A 103 11.42 -22.19 -6.43
CA VAL A 103 11.13 -20.81 -6.06
C VAL A 103 12.41 -19.99 -6.19
N MET A 104 12.41 -19.02 -7.10
CA MET A 104 13.56 -18.15 -7.31
C MET A 104 13.44 -16.84 -6.55
N GLU A 105 12.23 -16.31 -6.45
CA GLU A 105 11.99 -15.01 -5.83
C GLU A 105 10.54 -14.91 -5.37
N ILE A 106 10.32 -14.27 -4.22
CA ILE A 106 8.99 -13.88 -3.72
C ILE A 106 8.93 -12.37 -3.85
N LEU A 107 8.02 -11.85 -4.68
CA LEU A 107 7.93 -10.43 -5.04
C LEU A 107 7.11 -9.61 -4.05
N VAL A 108 6.43 -10.27 -3.10
CA VAL A 108 5.47 -9.66 -2.18
C VAL A 108 5.84 -9.99 -0.75
N THR A 109 5.68 -9.02 0.15
CA THR A 109 5.97 -9.18 1.57
C THR A 109 4.79 -9.78 2.32
N ASN A 110 5.05 -10.56 3.38
CA ASN A 110 3.99 -11.07 4.25
C ASN A 110 3.20 -9.92 4.89
N GLY A 111 1.86 -9.96 4.77
CA GLY A 111 0.94 -8.93 5.24
C GLY A 111 0.74 -7.77 4.26
N GLU A 112 1.29 -7.85 3.04
CA GLU A 112 1.16 -6.81 2.03
C GLU A 112 -0.13 -6.96 1.21
N PRO A 113 -0.85 -5.85 0.90
CA PRO A 113 -2.00 -5.90 0.01
C PRO A 113 -1.57 -6.22 -1.42
N ILE A 114 -2.37 -7.04 -2.11
CA ILE A 114 -2.13 -7.48 -3.48
C ILE A 114 -3.37 -7.29 -4.36
N GLU A 115 -3.12 -7.09 -5.65
CA GLU A 115 -4.15 -6.90 -6.66
C GLU A 115 -4.34 -8.14 -7.54
N TYR A 116 -5.46 -8.20 -8.25
CA TYR A 116 -5.71 -9.25 -9.23
C TYR A 116 -4.64 -9.24 -10.34
N GLY A 117 -4.07 -10.40 -10.63
CA GLY A 117 -3.04 -10.57 -11.65
C GLY A 117 -1.65 -10.08 -11.24
N GLN A 118 -1.47 -9.57 -10.01
CA GLN A 118 -0.16 -9.20 -9.49
C GLN A 118 0.73 -10.43 -9.33
N ALA A 119 1.98 -10.35 -9.79
CA ALA A 119 2.95 -11.43 -9.61
C ALA A 119 3.36 -11.55 -8.13
N LEU A 120 3.21 -12.74 -7.57
CA LEU A 120 3.52 -13.06 -6.18
C LEU A 120 4.89 -13.72 -6.05
N MET A 121 5.18 -14.65 -6.96
CA MET A 121 6.39 -15.48 -6.93
C MET A 121 6.92 -15.73 -8.34
N ARG A 122 8.23 -15.86 -8.47
CA ARG A 122 8.92 -16.34 -9.69
C ARG A 122 9.42 -17.74 -9.46
N ILE A 123 9.01 -18.64 -10.33
CA ILE A 123 9.38 -20.05 -10.31
C ILE A 123 10.24 -20.33 -11.53
N LYS A 124 11.36 -21.03 -11.33
CA LYS A 124 12.07 -21.66 -12.44
C LYS A 124 11.43 -23.04 -12.67
N PRO A 125 10.66 -23.23 -13.76
CA PRO A 125 10.12 -24.54 -14.09
C PRO A 125 11.26 -25.54 -14.35
N ASP A 126 11.01 -26.81 -14.04
CA ASP A 126 11.93 -27.92 -14.34
C ASP A 126 11.83 -28.40 -15.80
#